data_AF-A0A1L8N022-F1
#
_entry.id   AF-A0A1L8N022-F1
#
_cell.length_a   1.000
_cell.length_b   1.000
_cell.length_c   1.000
_cell.angle_alpha   90.00
_cell.angle_beta   90.00
_cell.angle_gamma   90.00
#
_symmetry.space_group_name_H-M   'P 1'
#
loop_
_entity.id
_entity.type
_entity.pdbx_description
1 polymer ?
#
loop_
_entity_poly.entity_id
_entity_poly.type
_entity_poly.pdbx_seq_one_letter_code
_entity_poly.pdbx_strand_id
1 'polypeptide(L)'
;MKFEEEFITLVKELFPSIDPYIAANVKNSVQQFYKDGKTFSCYNASALKGITQGDIISNVTFAIIDSEGEIATYRTAGLVLSNSCDIENDDYILLAPFEPINQLGFDQSQINELKMNTLYGYIYFPDVSEEQVAVNLSRICALPKKIIRNSLKNKTMEIKHSLNLVGFYLLLCKLTIHFMRPEDTDLQNEREHLVYSY
;
A
#
# COMPACT_ATOMS: atom_id res chain seq x y z
N MET A 1 -5.27 30.49 16.96
CA MET A 1 -5.86 30.96 15.70
C MET A 1 -4.85 31.11 14.56
N LYS A 2 -4.01 32.16 14.49
CA LYS A 2 -3.17 32.39 13.28
C LYS A 2 -2.15 31.27 12.97
N PHE A 3 -1.48 30.75 14.00
CA PHE A 3 -0.56 29.61 13.87
C PHE A 3 -1.25 28.30 13.48
N GLU A 4 -2.49 28.09 13.95
CA GLU A 4 -3.27 26.89 13.64
C GLU A 4 -3.76 26.92 12.19
N GLU A 5 -4.22 28.08 11.70
CA GLU A 5 -4.62 28.28 10.30
C GLU A 5 -3.42 28.16 9.34
N GLU A 6 -2.26 28.73 9.72
CA GLU A 6 -1.02 28.62 8.94
C GLU A 6 -0.51 27.17 8.92
N PHE A 7 -0.57 26.44 10.04
CA PHE A 7 -0.22 25.02 10.10
C PHE A 7 -1.18 24.15 9.30
N ILE A 8 -2.49 24.37 9.41
CA ILE A 8 -3.50 23.64 8.63
C ILE A 8 -3.31 23.90 7.13
N THR A 9 -3.05 25.15 6.74
CA THR A 9 -2.76 25.52 5.35
C THR A 9 -1.49 24.82 4.86
N LEU A 10 -0.41 24.87 5.64
CA LEU A 10 0.84 24.19 5.31
C LEU A 10 0.67 22.68 5.17
N VAL A 11 -0.09 22.03 6.06
CA VAL A 11 -0.35 20.58 6.00
C VAL A 11 -1.24 20.24 4.80
N LYS A 12 -2.25 21.07 4.50
CA LYS A 12 -3.07 20.96 3.27
C LYS A 12 -2.27 21.19 1.99
N GLU A 13 -1.17 21.92 2.04
CA GLU A 13 -0.28 22.14 0.88
C GLU A 13 0.82 21.07 0.75
N LEU A 14 1.39 20.60 1.86
CA LEU A 14 2.40 19.53 1.93
C LEU A 14 1.80 18.17 1.56
N PHE A 15 0.62 17.91 2.10
CA PHE A 15 -0.25 16.82 1.70
C PHE A 15 -1.44 17.51 1.04
N PRO A 16 -1.38 17.84 -0.27
CA PRO A 16 -2.59 18.22 -0.97
C PRO A 16 -3.54 17.05 -0.77
N SER A 17 -4.46 17.22 0.18
CA SER A 17 -5.59 16.35 0.43
C SER A 17 -6.16 16.15 -0.95
N ILE A 18 -5.93 14.96 -1.52
CA ILE A 18 -5.95 14.78 -2.97
C ILE A 18 -7.27 15.38 -3.42
N ASP A 19 -7.19 16.53 -4.11
CA ASP A 19 -8.38 17.26 -4.56
C ASP A 19 -9.27 16.21 -5.23
N PRO A 20 -10.57 16.11 -4.92
CA PRO A 20 -11.45 15.13 -5.57
C PRO A 20 -11.28 15.08 -7.10
N TYR A 21 -10.95 16.21 -7.72
CA TYR A 21 -10.56 16.34 -9.12
C TYR A 21 -9.20 15.70 -9.45
N ILE A 22 -8.17 15.93 -8.63
CA ILE A 22 -6.87 15.23 -8.77
C ILE A 22 -7.03 13.73 -8.50
N ALA A 23 -7.87 13.31 -7.56
CA ALA A 23 -8.17 11.90 -7.30
C ALA A 23 -8.84 11.25 -8.51
N ALA A 24 -9.77 11.96 -9.16
CA ALA A 24 -10.36 11.55 -10.42
C ALA A 24 -9.31 11.48 -11.56
N ASN A 25 -8.38 12.44 -11.63
CA ASN A 25 -7.30 12.42 -12.62
C ASN A 25 -6.30 11.30 -12.36
N VAL A 26 -5.94 11.03 -11.11
CA VAL A 26 -5.11 9.89 -10.70
C VAL A 26 -5.82 8.59 -11.06
N LYS A 27 -7.13 8.47 -10.78
CA LYS A 27 -7.95 7.33 -11.21
C LYS A 27 -7.92 7.18 -12.74
N ASN A 28 -8.10 8.26 -13.49
CA ASN A 28 -8.05 8.25 -14.95
C ASN A 28 -6.65 7.87 -15.46
N SER A 29 -5.58 8.37 -14.83
CA SER A 29 -4.19 8.07 -15.19
C SER A 29 -3.79 6.65 -14.83
N VAL A 30 -4.31 6.07 -13.75
CA VAL A 30 -4.12 4.65 -13.45
C VAL A 30 -4.92 3.80 -14.45
N GLN A 31 -6.18 4.17 -14.72
CA GLN A 31 -7.03 3.50 -15.71
C GLN A 31 -6.50 3.56 -17.13
N GLN A 32 -5.79 4.63 -17.53
CA GLN A 32 -5.22 4.77 -18.87
C GLN A 32 -4.25 3.63 -19.20
N PHE A 33 -3.56 3.09 -18.19
CA PHE A 33 -2.66 1.96 -18.37
C PHE A 33 -3.41 0.67 -18.69
N TYR A 34 -4.69 0.57 -18.33
CA TYR A 34 -5.53 -0.60 -18.57
C TYR A 34 -6.42 -0.46 -19.82
N LYS A 35 -6.55 0.76 -20.37
CA LYS A 35 -7.54 1.12 -21.39
C LYS A 35 -7.33 0.46 -22.75
N ASP A 36 -6.10 -0.01 -23.03
CA ASP A 36 -5.73 -0.69 -24.29
C ASP A 36 -5.41 -2.19 -24.09
N GLY A 37 -5.68 -2.76 -22.92
CA GLY A 37 -5.34 -4.16 -22.60
C GLY A 37 -3.82 -4.43 -22.51
N LYS A 38 -3.00 -3.39 -22.46
CA LYS A 38 -1.54 -3.50 -22.31
C LYS A 38 -1.19 -3.56 -20.83
N THR A 39 -0.62 -4.69 -20.40
CA THR A 39 0.10 -4.76 -19.12
C THR A 39 1.34 -3.87 -19.19
N PHE A 40 1.80 -3.38 -18.04
CA PHE A 40 3.04 -2.62 -17.94
C PHE A 40 3.87 -3.17 -16.80
N SER A 41 5.18 -3.26 -17.03
CA SER A 41 6.03 -3.84 -16.01
C SER A 41 6.13 -2.92 -14.81
N CYS A 42 5.89 -3.46 -13.63
CA CYS A 42 6.02 -2.78 -12.35
C CYS A 42 7.34 -3.12 -11.65
N TYR A 43 8.11 -4.06 -12.20
CA TYR A 43 9.29 -4.63 -11.56
C TYR A 43 10.57 -4.25 -12.30
N ASN A 44 11.65 -4.16 -11.54
CA ASN A 44 12.99 -4.17 -12.10
C ASN A 44 13.37 -5.59 -12.54
N ALA A 45 14.23 -5.70 -13.56
CA ALA A 45 14.75 -6.99 -14.02
C ALA A 45 15.61 -7.70 -12.95
N SER A 46 16.15 -6.95 -11.99
CA SER A 46 16.88 -7.48 -10.84
C SER A 46 16.49 -6.72 -9.58
N ALA A 47 16.55 -7.39 -8.43
CA ALA A 47 16.37 -6.76 -7.13
C ALA A 47 17.43 -5.67 -6.89
N LEU A 48 17.03 -4.62 -6.17
CA LEU A 48 17.92 -3.56 -5.72
C LEU A 48 18.86 -4.08 -4.62
N LYS A 49 19.93 -3.33 -4.36
CA LYS A 49 20.89 -3.70 -3.31
C LYS A 49 20.34 -3.33 -1.94
N GLY A 50 20.19 -4.33 -1.07
CA GLY A 50 19.63 -4.14 0.27
C GLY A 50 18.13 -4.43 0.30
N ILE A 51 17.48 -4.07 1.40
CA ILE A 51 16.01 -4.11 1.51
C ILE A 51 15.52 -2.68 1.34
N THR A 52 14.60 -2.48 0.40
CA THR A 52 14.06 -1.18 0.01
C THR A 52 12.53 -1.20 0.01
N GLN A 53 11.93 -0.01 0.11
CA GLN A 53 10.48 0.12 -0.03
C GLN A 53 10.04 -0.32 -1.43
N GLY A 54 9.05 -1.20 -1.51
CA GLY A 54 8.63 -1.81 -2.76
C GLY A 54 9.35 -3.13 -3.09
N ASP A 55 10.19 -3.67 -2.21
CA ASP A 55 10.66 -5.04 -2.40
C ASP A 55 9.56 -6.07 -2.16
N ILE A 56 9.55 -7.12 -2.97
CA ILE A 56 8.65 -8.28 -2.82
C ILE A 56 9.46 -9.43 -2.24
N ILE A 57 9.23 -9.72 -0.96
CA ILE A 57 9.92 -10.78 -0.23
C ILE A 57 9.05 -12.03 -0.24
N SER A 58 9.60 -13.15 -0.68
CA SER A 58 8.91 -14.45 -0.68
C SER A 58 8.91 -15.11 0.70
N ASN A 59 7.96 -16.02 0.92
CA ASN A 59 7.89 -16.90 2.09
C ASN A 59 7.82 -16.18 3.44
N VAL A 60 7.20 -15.01 3.47
CA VAL A 60 6.94 -14.23 4.68
C VAL A 60 5.77 -14.86 5.43
N THR A 61 5.93 -15.08 6.74
CA THR A 61 4.85 -15.54 7.62
C THR A 61 4.13 -14.33 8.21
N PHE A 62 2.84 -14.22 7.92
CA PHE A 62 1.94 -13.19 8.44
C PHE A 62 1.06 -13.78 9.54
N ALA A 63 0.76 -12.97 10.55
CA ALA A 63 -0.21 -13.28 11.59
C ALA A 63 -1.50 -12.52 11.29
N ILE A 64 -2.64 -13.19 11.39
CA ILE A 64 -3.98 -12.61 11.29
C ILE A 64 -4.75 -12.95 12.55
N ILE A 65 -5.59 -12.02 12.96
CA ILE A 65 -6.57 -12.22 14.03
C ILE A 65 -7.92 -12.40 13.33
N ASP A 66 -8.59 -13.53 13.57
CA ASP A 66 -9.90 -13.80 12.99
C ASP A 66 -11.03 -13.10 13.75
N SER A 67 -12.28 -13.32 13.31
CA SER A 67 -13.48 -12.73 13.91
C SER A 67 -13.70 -13.13 15.37
N GLU A 68 -13.15 -14.27 15.78
CA GLU A 68 -13.22 -14.84 17.11
C GLU A 68 -12.09 -14.31 18.01
N GLY A 69 -11.14 -13.57 17.45
CA GLY A 69 -9.98 -13.04 18.16
C GLY A 69 -8.79 -14.02 18.21
N GLU A 70 -8.87 -15.14 17.51
CA GLU A 70 -7.84 -16.16 17.49
C GLU A 70 -6.73 -15.81 16.49
N ILE A 71 -5.50 -16.16 16.84
CA ILE A 71 -4.32 -15.88 16.00
C ILE A 71 -4.11 -17.06 15.05
N ALA A 72 -4.28 -16.81 13.76
CA ALA A 72 -3.84 -17.71 12.70
C ALA A 72 -2.58 -17.15 12.02
N THR A 73 -1.79 -18.04 11.41
CA THR A 73 -0.65 -17.63 10.59
C THR A 73 -0.72 -18.27 9.22
N TYR A 74 -0.20 -17.57 8.23
CA TYR A 74 -0.11 -18.06 6.86
C TYR A 74 1.17 -17.53 6.22
N ARG A 75 1.63 -18.20 5.17
CA ARG A 75 2.87 -17.87 4.48
C ARG A 75 2.58 -17.47 3.05
N THR A 76 3.06 -16.30 2.65
CA THR A 76 2.90 -15.75 1.30
C THR A 76 4.05 -14.78 0.96
N ALA A 77 4.03 -14.15 -0.20
CA ALA A 77 4.92 -13.02 -0.48
C ALA A 77 4.46 -11.77 0.27
N GLY A 78 5.39 -10.89 0.63
CA GLY A 78 5.13 -9.62 1.29
C GLY A 78 5.73 -8.46 0.54
N LEU A 79 4.96 -7.39 0.34
CA LEU A 79 5.44 -6.11 -0.16
C LEU A 79 6.01 -5.29 1.00
N VAL A 80 7.26 -4.85 0.91
CA VAL A 80 7.90 -3.98 1.90
C VAL A 80 7.34 -2.56 1.79
N LEU A 81 6.80 -2.06 2.91
CA LEU A 81 6.19 -0.73 3.00
C LEU A 81 7.07 0.28 3.73
N SER A 82 7.93 -0.15 4.66
CA SER A 82 8.85 0.76 5.36
C SER A 82 9.80 1.44 4.37
N ASN A 83 10.07 2.72 4.59
CA ASN A 83 11.10 3.44 3.82
C ASN A 83 12.48 2.81 4.10
N SER A 84 13.41 2.89 3.13
CA SER A 84 14.79 2.43 3.31
C SER A 84 15.49 3.07 4.52
N CYS A 85 15.24 4.36 4.81
CA CYS A 85 15.78 5.03 5.98
C CYS A 85 15.25 4.40 7.29
N ASP A 86 13.96 4.11 7.36
CA ASP A 86 13.36 3.46 8.53
C ASP A 86 13.87 2.03 8.67
N ILE A 87 14.03 1.29 7.57
CA ILE A 87 14.60 -0.07 7.59
C ILE A 87 16.02 -0.06 8.19
N GLU A 88 16.81 0.98 7.95
CA GLU A 88 18.15 1.09 8.54
C GLU A 88 18.07 1.33 10.05
N ASN A 89 17.18 2.21 10.50
CA ASN A 89 17.13 2.71 11.88
C ASN A 89 16.24 1.89 12.82
N ASP A 90 15.14 1.32 12.33
CA ASP A 90 14.08 0.71 13.15
C ASP A 90 14.23 -0.80 13.30
N ASP A 91 13.80 -1.35 14.43
CA ASP A 91 13.89 -2.80 14.69
C ASP A 91 12.85 -3.63 13.94
N TYR A 92 11.83 -2.99 13.34
CA TYR A 92 10.74 -3.63 12.63
C TYR A 92 10.62 -3.11 11.21
N ILE A 93 10.18 -3.97 10.30
CA ILE A 93 9.87 -3.63 8.91
C ILE A 93 8.38 -3.89 8.72
N LEU A 94 7.67 -2.94 8.13
CA LEU A 94 6.26 -3.07 7.75
C LEU A 94 6.15 -3.78 6.40
N LEU A 95 5.31 -4.82 6.34
CA LEU A 95 5.00 -5.53 5.10
C LEU A 95 3.49 -5.74 4.96
N ALA A 96 3.00 -5.70 3.71
CA ALA A 96 1.64 -6.12 3.37
C ALA A 96 1.67 -7.47 2.61
N PRO A 97 0.76 -8.41 2.90
CA PRO A 97 0.73 -9.72 2.26
C PRO A 97 0.17 -9.64 0.84
N PHE A 98 0.70 -10.48 -0.05
CA PHE A 98 0.05 -10.84 -1.31
C PHE A 98 -0.99 -11.93 -1.06
N GLU A 99 -2.21 -11.72 -1.54
CA GLU A 99 -3.33 -12.63 -1.37
C GLU A 99 -3.88 -13.08 -2.74
N PRO A 100 -4.15 -14.37 -2.93
CA PRO A 100 -4.78 -14.87 -4.15
C PRO A 100 -6.16 -14.23 -4.35
N ILE A 101 -6.42 -13.67 -5.53
CA ILE A 101 -7.68 -12.97 -5.83
C ILE A 101 -8.89 -13.89 -5.64
N ASN A 102 -8.75 -15.17 -6.00
CA ASN A 102 -9.79 -16.19 -5.83
C ASN A 102 -10.13 -16.53 -4.37
N GLN A 103 -9.31 -16.08 -3.41
CA GLN A 103 -9.54 -16.27 -1.96
C GLN A 103 -10.11 -15.02 -1.28
N LEU A 104 -10.22 -13.90 -1.99
CA LEU A 104 -10.73 -12.64 -1.42
C LEU A 104 -12.26 -12.59 -1.28
N GLY A 105 -12.99 -13.56 -1.85
CA GLY A 105 -14.45 -13.59 -1.82
C GLY A 105 -15.12 -12.47 -2.64
N PHE A 106 -14.37 -11.86 -3.57
CA PHE A 106 -14.85 -10.77 -4.41
C PHE A 106 -15.77 -11.26 -5.51
N ASP A 107 -16.83 -10.49 -5.78
CA ASP A 107 -17.62 -10.63 -6.99
C ASP A 107 -16.88 -10.11 -8.23
N GLN A 108 -17.47 -10.30 -9.41
CA GLN A 108 -16.84 -9.89 -10.67
C GLN A 108 -16.63 -8.37 -10.78
N SER A 109 -17.52 -7.57 -10.18
CA SER A 109 -17.38 -6.10 -10.17
C SER A 109 -16.18 -5.69 -9.32
N GLN A 110 -16.05 -6.26 -8.13
CA GLN A 110 -14.93 -6.04 -7.23
C GLN A 110 -13.60 -6.51 -7.83
N ILE A 111 -13.58 -7.64 -8.53
CA ILE A 111 -12.39 -8.11 -9.27
C ILE A 111 -12.00 -7.11 -10.35
N ASN A 112 -12.97 -6.54 -11.08
CA ASN A 112 -12.69 -5.52 -12.09
C ASN A 112 -12.12 -4.25 -11.46
N GLU A 113 -12.72 -3.78 -10.35
CA GLU A 113 -12.23 -2.63 -9.59
C GLU A 113 -10.83 -2.86 -9.02
N LEU A 114 -10.55 -4.07 -8.53
CA LEU A 114 -9.21 -4.48 -8.07
C LEU A 114 -8.19 -4.35 -9.20
N LYS A 115 -8.49 -4.94 -10.36
CA LYS A 115 -7.60 -4.92 -11.53
C LYS A 115 -7.39 -3.52 -12.09
N MET A 116 -8.40 -2.65 -11.95
CA MET A 116 -8.29 -1.22 -12.28
C MET A 116 -7.64 -0.38 -11.17
N ASN A 117 -7.18 -1.01 -10.07
CA ASN A 117 -6.61 -0.38 -8.89
C ASN A 117 -7.52 0.64 -8.18
N THR A 118 -8.83 0.55 -8.35
CA THR A 118 -9.81 1.45 -7.72
C THR A 118 -10.29 0.98 -6.34
N LEU A 119 -10.02 -0.27 -5.96
CA LEU A 119 -10.17 -0.73 -4.57
C LEU A 119 -8.99 -0.25 -3.72
N TYR A 120 -9.19 0.79 -2.90
CA TYR A 120 -8.09 1.48 -2.23
C TYR A 120 -7.33 0.65 -1.19
N GLY A 121 -7.98 -0.32 -0.56
CA GLY A 121 -7.34 -1.25 0.39
C GLY A 121 -6.42 -2.29 -0.24
N TYR A 122 -6.32 -2.33 -1.58
CA TYR A 122 -5.53 -3.31 -2.29
C TYR A 122 -4.64 -2.69 -3.36
N ILE A 123 -3.52 -3.33 -3.67
CA ILE A 123 -2.69 -2.99 -4.84
C ILE A 123 -2.67 -4.19 -5.78
N TYR A 124 -3.00 -3.94 -7.04
CA TYR A 124 -2.86 -4.92 -8.11
C TYR A 124 -1.71 -4.49 -9.03
N PHE A 125 -0.70 -5.33 -9.21
CA PHE A 125 0.38 -5.06 -10.16
C PHE A 125 0.09 -5.79 -11.47
N PRO A 126 -0.06 -5.10 -12.60
CA PRO A 126 -0.38 -5.71 -13.89
C PRO A 126 0.88 -6.23 -14.59
N ASP A 127 1.60 -7.16 -13.94
CA ASP A 127 2.76 -7.86 -14.52
C ASP A 127 2.50 -9.39 -14.50
N VAL A 128 3.01 -10.10 -15.51
CA VAL A 128 2.60 -11.46 -15.90
C VAL A 128 2.90 -12.50 -14.80
N SER A 129 3.85 -12.21 -13.90
CA SER A 129 4.21 -13.11 -12.79
C SER A 129 3.23 -13.10 -11.61
N GLU A 130 2.35 -12.10 -11.51
CA GLU A 130 1.50 -11.85 -10.32
C GLU A 130 0.02 -11.54 -10.63
N GLU A 131 -0.47 -11.86 -11.84
CA GLU A 131 -1.84 -11.52 -12.30
C GLU A 131 -2.99 -12.08 -11.45
N GLN A 132 -2.73 -13.06 -10.60
CA GLN A 132 -3.75 -13.74 -9.77
C GLN A 132 -3.64 -13.41 -8.28
N VAL A 133 -2.81 -12.42 -7.93
CA VAL A 133 -2.64 -11.97 -6.54
C VAL A 133 -2.81 -10.46 -6.44
N ALA A 134 -3.12 -9.98 -5.24
CA ALA A 134 -3.12 -8.56 -4.92
C ALA A 134 -2.53 -8.34 -3.53
N VAL A 135 -1.88 -7.20 -3.32
CA VAL A 135 -1.39 -6.79 -2.01
C VAL A 135 -2.55 -6.27 -1.17
N ASN A 136 -2.73 -6.77 0.05
CA ASN A 136 -3.78 -6.32 0.96
C ASN A 136 -3.22 -5.35 2.00
N LEU A 137 -3.50 -4.05 1.81
CA LEU A 137 -3.02 -2.99 2.70
C LEU A 137 -3.74 -2.97 4.06
N SER A 138 -4.90 -3.63 4.17
CA SER A 138 -5.61 -3.77 5.45
C SER A 138 -5.00 -4.83 6.37
N ARG A 139 -3.99 -5.58 5.92
CA ARG A 139 -3.35 -6.68 6.67
C ARG A 139 -1.85 -6.46 6.89
N ILE A 140 -1.45 -5.21 7.05
CA ILE A 140 -0.05 -4.85 7.29
C ILE A 140 0.44 -5.45 8.61
N CYS A 141 1.63 -6.04 8.56
CA CYS A 141 2.31 -6.60 9.72
C CYS A 141 3.68 -5.93 9.91
N ALA A 142 4.01 -5.64 11.17
CA ALA A 142 5.36 -5.27 11.57
C ALA A 142 6.15 -6.53 11.93
N LEU A 143 7.21 -6.83 11.18
CA LEU A 143 8.06 -7.98 11.41
C LEU A 143 9.45 -7.56 11.89
N PRO A 144 10.04 -8.26 12.87
CA PRO A 144 11.39 -7.95 13.32
C PRO A 144 12.41 -7.98 12.18
N LYS A 145 13.13 -6.88 11.97
CA LYS A 145 14.18 -6.71 10.97
C LYS A 145 15.22 -7.83 11.03
N LYS A 146 15.55 -8.27 12.24
CA LYS A 146 16.49 -9.38 12.49
C LYS A 146 16.00 -10.70 11.87
N ILE A 147 14.69 -10.99 11.94
CA ILE A 147 14.12 -12.22 11.36
C ILE A 147 14.25 -12.15 9.84
N ILE A 148 13.82 -11.05 9.21
CA ILE A 148 13.89 -10.88 7.75
C ILE A 148 15.35 -10.99 7.26
N ARG A 149 16.28 -10.26 7.89
CA ARG A 149 17.70 -10.30 7.52
C ARG A 149 18.32 -11.69 7.66
N ASN A 150 18.04 -12.39 8.75
CA ASN A 150 18.52 -13.75 8.95
C ASN A 150 17.92 -14.71 7.92
N SER A 151 16.62 -14.58 7.63
CA SER A 151 15.94 -15.42 6.66
C SER A 151 16.43 -15.21 5.23
N LEU A 152 16.73 -13.98 4.82
CA LEU A 152 17.38 -13.65 3.54
C LEU A 152 18.80 -14.20 3.48
N LYS A 153 19.60 -14.01 4.54
CA LYS A 153 20.97 -14.55 4.63
C LYS A 153 20.99 -16.07 4.53
N ASN A 154 20.03 -16.75 5.16
CA ASN A 154 19.90 -18.20 5.16
C ASN A 154 19.11 -18.74 3.96
N LYS A 155 18.70 -17.88 3.01
CA LYS A 155 17.93 -18.24 1.80
C LYS A 155 16.59 -18.95 2.09
N THR A 156 16.01 -18.69 3.25
CA THR A 156 14.63 -19.14 3.59
C THR A 156 13.57 -18.15 3.12
N MET A 157 13.99 -16.89 2.89
CA MET A 157 13.27 -15.85 2.16
C MET A 157 14.17 -15.35 1.03
N GLU A 158 13.55 -14.74 0.02
CA GLU A 158 14.23 -14.15 -1.13
C GLU A 158 13.48 -12.89 -1.58
N ILE A 159 14.21 -11.82 -1.90
CA ILE A 159 13.66 -10.65 -2.61
C ILE A 159 13.47 -11.06 -4.07
N LYS A 160 12.23 -11.37 -4.47
CA LYS A 160 11.89 -11.82 -5.81
C LYS A 160 12.04 -10.70 -6.84
N HIS A 161 11.51 -9.54 -6.48
CA HIS A 161 11.45 -8.36 -7.32
C HIS A 161 11.60 -7.10 -6.45
N SER A 162 12.08 -6.04 -7.07
CA SER A 162 11.95 -4.68 -6.54
C SER A 162 11.08 -3.89 -7.52
N LEU A 163 10.21 -3.04 -7.02
CA LEU A 163 9.44 -2.15 -7.89
C LEU A 163 10.37 -1.26 -8.71
N ASN A 164 10.06 -1.10 -10.00
CA ASN A 164 10.61 -0.03 -10.81
C ASN A 164 9.91 1.30 -10.48
N LEU A 165 10.29 2.39 -11.14
CA LEU A 165 9.69 3.70 -10.86
C LEU A 165 8.17 3.70 -11.01
N VAL A 166 7.61 3.05 -12.03
CA VAL A 166 6.16 3.02 -12.25
C VAL A 166 5.45 2.28 -11.12
N GLY A 167 5.94 1.08 -10.77
CA GLY A 167 5.41 0.31 -9.65
C GLY A 167 5.54 1.05 -8.32
N PHE A 168 6.67 1.73 -8.10
CA PHE A 168 6.93 2.50 -6.88
C PHE A 168 5.98 3.69 -6.73
N TYR A 169 5.74 4.46 -7.80
CA TYR A 169 4.76 5.55 -7.74
C TYR A 169 3.31 5.05 -7.63
N LEU A 170 2.99 3.87 -8.16
CA LEU A 170 1.71 3.21 -7.88
C LEU A 170 1.59 2.88 -6.38
N LEU A 171 2.64 2.32 -5.77
CA LEU A 171 2.68 2.07 -4.32
C LEU A 171 2.44 3.35 -3.52
N LEU A 172 3.16 4.43 -3.80
CA LEU A 172 2.99 5.71 -3.10
C LEU A 172 1.57 6.24 -3.25
N CYS A 173 1.01 6.21 -4.47
CA CYS A 173 -0.37 6.61 -4.74
C CYS A 173 -1.37 5.81 -3.88
N LYS A 174 -1.23 4.49 -3.83
CA LYS A 174 -2.11 3.62 -3.05
C LYS A 174 -1.98 3.83 -1.55
N LEU A 175 -0.76 4.02 -1.03
CA LEU A 175 -0.54 4.36 0.38
C LEU A 175 -1.21 5.69 0.74
N THR A 176 -1.02 6.73 -0.07
CA THR A 176 -1.66 8.03 0.16
C THR A 176 -3.18 7.91 0.16
N ILE A 177 -3.77 7.24 -0.83
CA ILE A 177 -5.23 7.11 -0.89
C ILE A 177 -5.77 6.22 0.24
N HIS A 178 -5.08 5.13 0.58
CA HIS A 178 -5.54 4.20 1.61
C HIS A 178 -5.54 4.84 3.00
N PHE A 179 -4.48 5.57 3.35
CA PHE A 179 -4.31 6.14 4.69
C PHE A 179 -4.73 7.60 4.84
N MET A 180 -4.70 8.38 3.75
CA MET A 180 -4.78 9.84 3.82
C MET A 180 -5.86 10.43 2.93
N ARG A 181 -6.73 9.61 2.30
CA ARG A 181 -7.90 10.17 1.60
C ARG A 181 -8.75 10.98 2.59
N PRO A 182 -9.30 12.13 2.18
CA PRO A 182 -10.23 12.88 3.02
C PRO A 182 -11.35 11.98 3.55
N GLU A 183 -11.67 12.16 4.82
CA GLU A 183 -12.88 11.60 5.41
C GLU A 183 -14.12 12.27 4.79
N ASP A 184 -15.30 11.74 5.11
CA ASP A 184 -16.55 12.32 4.65
C ASP A 184 -16.64 13.82 5.05
N THR A 185 -17.21 14.64 4.16
CA THR A 185 -17.30 16.09 4.35
C THR A 185 -17.99 16.45 5.66
N ASP A 186 -19.01 15.68 6.07
CA ASP A 186 -19.73 15.92 7.32
C ASP A 186 -18.82 15.67 8.54
N LEU A 187 -18.06 14.56 8.53
CA LEU A 187 -17.05 14.27 9.56
C LEU A 187 -15.93 15.31 9.61
N GLN A 188 -15.52 15.81 8.43
CA GLN A 188 -14.51 16.85 8.34
C GLN A 188 -15.01 18.18 8.90
N ASN A 189 -16.28 18.52 8.64
CA ASN A 189 -16.95 19.70 9.18
C ASN A 189 -17.11 19.61 10.71
N GLU A 190 -17.36 18.42 11.27
CA GLU A 190 -17.40 18.23 12.73
C GLU A 190 -16.07 18.55 13.43
N ARG A 191 -14.94 18.42 12.73
CA ARG A 191 -13.61 18.79 13.26
C ARG A 191 -13.37 20.29 13.29
N GLU A 192 -14.15 21.07 12.55
CA GLU A 192 -14.17 22.53 12.65
C GLU A 192 -14.88 22.91 13.96
N HIS A 193 -14.17 22.81 15.08
CA HIS A 193 -14.64 23.23 16.40
C HIS A 193 -15.09 24.71 16.38
N LEU A 194 -16.36 24.97 16.08
CA LEU A 194 -17.02 26.23 16.38
C LEU A 194 -17.61 26.18 17.79
N VAL A 195 -16.74 26.20 18.81
CA VAL A 195 -17.16 26.68 20.13
C VAL A 195 -17.07 28.20 20.09
N TYR A 196 -18.08 28.85 19.52
CA TYR A 196 -18.33 30.26 19.83
C TYR A 196 -18.96 30.31 21.22
N SER A 197 -18.12 30.36 22.25
CA SER A 197 -18.54 30.80 23.59
C SER A 197 -18.22 32.29 23.73
N TYR A 198 -19.22 33.14 23.49
CA TYR A 198 -19.34 34.48 24.05
C TYR A 198 -20.74 34.66 24.62
#